data_AF-A0AAU4UPF5-F1
#
_entry.id   AF-A0AAU4UPF5-F1
#
_cell.length_a   1.000
_cell.length_b   1.000
_cell.length_c   1.000
_cell.angle_alpha   90.00
_cell.angle_beta   90.00
_cell.angle_gamma   90.00
#
_symmetry.space_group_name_H-M   'P 1'
#
loop_
_entity.id
_entity.type
_entity.pdbx_description
1 polymer ?
#
loop_
_entity_poly.entity_id
_entity_poly.type
_entity_poly.pdbx_seq_one_letter_code
_entity_poly.pdbx_strand_id
1 'polypeptide(L)'
;MFITLATHPGLRAEADGLDAVDAALDDTVDAHDPQVEELAAQHCAHHKALLQAIEATGLDVAEEKLFEIYDSEANGEDDAQMSAFEAVTKMPYGFSPARTRCMELTARLLDGDLSAGS
;
A
#
# COMPACT_ATOMS: atom_id res chain seq x y z
N MET A 1 -8.47 3.80 -3.73
CA MET A 1 -8.25 3.66 -2.26
C MET A 1 -8.95 4.72 -1.40
N PHE A 2 -8.58 6.01 -1.50
CA PHE A 2 -9.08 7.07 -0.57
C PHE A 2 -10.60 7.24 -0.55
N ILE A 3 -11.25 7.14 -1.71
CA ILE A 3 -12.71 7.20 -1.82
C ILE A 3 -13.34 6.05 -1.02
N THR A 4 -12.81 4.83 -1.15
CA THR A 4 -13.28 3.65 -0.41
C THR A 4 -13.10 3.81 1.09
N LEU A 5 -11.94 4.31 1.56
CA LEU A 5 -11.73 4.59 2.98
C LEU A 5 -12.67 5.69 3.51
N ALA A 6 -12.95 6.71 2.70
CA ALA A 6 -13.88 7.76 3.08
C ALA A 6 -15.33 7.25 3.19
N THR A 7 -15.71 6.24 2.40
CA THR A 7 -17.05 5.65 2.42
C THR A 7 -17.19 4.49 3.40
N HIS A 8 -16.10 3.87 3.84
CA HIS A 8 -16.08 2.72 4.76
C HIS A 8 -15.36 3.08 6.08
N PRO A 9 -16.08 3.63 7.08
CA PRO A 9 -15.46 4.12 8.31
C PRO A 9 -14.77 3.02 9.14
N GLY A 10 -15.21 1.76 9.02
CA GLY A 10 -14.56 0.62 9.68
C GLY A 10 -13.16 0.35 9.13
N LEU A 11 -13.03 0.30 7.80
CA LEU A 11 -11.74 0.16 7.13
C LEU A 11 -10.83 1.36 7.43
N ARG A 12 -11.40 2.56 7.50
CA ARG A 12 -10.64 3.75 7.87
C ARG A 12 -10.07 3.69 9.29
N ALA A 13 -10.86 3.28 10.26
CA ALA A 13 -10.39 3.15 11.64
C ALA A 13 -9.30 2.08 11.79
N GLU A 14 -9.39 0.99 11.03
CA GLU A 14 -8.34 -0.03 10.98
C GLU A 14 -7.05 0.52 10.35
N ALA A 15 -7.15 1.23 9.23
CA ALA A 15 -6.00 1.88 8.58
C ALA A 15 -5.31 2.89 9.52
N ASP A 16 -6.09 3.74 10.20
CA ASP A 16 -5.57 4.73 11.15
C ASP A 16 -4.88 4.04 12.35
N GLY A 17 -5.39 2.87 12.77
CA GLY A 17 -4.78 2.06 13.82
C GLY A 17 -3.45 1.44 13.38
N LEU A 18 -3.39 0.88 12.16
CA LEU A 18 -2.16 0.33 11.60
C LEU A 18 -1.08 1.40 11.41
N ASP A 19 -1.45 2.58 10.93
CA ASP A 19 -0.52 3.72 10.78
C ASP A 19 0.06 4.15 12.13
N ALA A 20 -0.74 4.15 13.20
CA ALA A 20 -0.26 4.45 14.54
C ALA A 20 0.72 3.39 15.09
N VAL A 21 0.51 2.11 14.77
CA VAL A 21 1.44 1.04 15.16
C VAL A 21 2.73 1.09 14.33
N ASP A 22 2.63 1.34 13.02
CA ASP A 22 3.79 1.59 12.16
C ASP A 22 4.59 2.80 12.65
N ALA A 23 3.89 3.87 13.08
CA ALA A 23 4.48 5.07 13.67
C ALA A 23 5.35 4.75 14.90
N ALA A 24 4.96 3.74 15.68
CA ALA A 24 5.65 3.31 16.88
C ALA A 24 6.84 2.37 16.62
N LEU A 25 6.97 1.80 15.42
CA LEU A 25 8.15 1.03 15.01
C LEU A 25 9.34 1.97 14.77
N ASP A 26 10.00 2.37 15.85
CA ASP A 26 11.23 3.15 15.81
C ASP A 26 12.49 2.28 15.54
N ASP A 27 13.66 2.92 15.49
CA ASP A 27 14.94 2.24 15.22
C ASP A 27 15.39 1.29 16.35
N THR A 28 14.66 1.22 17.47
CA THR A 28 14.97 0.35 18.60
C THR A 28 14.33 -1.03 18.47
N VAL A 29 13.31 -1.16 17.62
CA VAL A 29 12.63 -2.44 17.36
C VAL A 29 13.46 -3.29 16.41
N ASP A 30 13.68 -4.55 16.77
CA ASP A 30 14.39 -5.50 15.93
C ASP A 30 13.56 -5.82 14.67
N ALA A 31 14.20 -5.77 13.50
CA ALA A 31 13.50 -6.00 12.23
C ALA A 31 12.99 -7.45 12.05
N HIS A 32 13.50 -8.39 12.85
CA HIS A 32 13.08 -9.79 12.90
C HIS A 32 12.20 -10.08 14.13
N ASP A 33 11.72 -9.06 14.83
CA ASP A 33 10.77 -9.25 15.91
C ASP A 33 9.47 -9.88 15.34
N PRO A 34 8.92 -10.93 15.96
CA PRO A 34 7.63 -11.50 15.57
C PRO A 34 6.49 -10.48 15.44
N GLN A 35 6.54 -9.37 16.19
CA GLN A 35 5.59 -8.27 16.09
C GLN A 35 5.61 -7.58 14.71
N VAL A 36 6.78 -7.50 14.07
CA VAL A 36 6.93 -6.96 12.71
C VAL A 36 6.28 -7.89 11.69
N GLU A 37 6.41 -9.21 11.87
CA GLU A 37 5.77 -10.21 11.00
C GLU A 37 4.24 -10.21 11.16
N GLU A 38 3.75 -10.11 12.41
CA GLU A 38 2.31 -10.02 12.68
C GLU A 38 1.71 -8.73 12.10
N LEU A 39 2.40 -7.59 12.27
CA LEU A 39 1.96 -6.33 11.71
C LEU A 39 1.91 -6.37 10.17
N ALA A 40 2.90 -7.00 9.54
CA ALA A 40 2.89 -7.20 8.09
C ALA A 40 1.70 -8.05 7.62
N ALA A 41 1.33 -9.08 8.38
CA ALA A 41 0.14 -9.89 8.10
C ALA A 41 -1.17 -9.10 8.26
N GLN A 42 -1.26 -8.23 9.28
CA GLN A 42 -2.40 -7.34 9.48
C GLN A 42 -2.53 -6.33 8.33
N HIS A 43 -1.42 -5.72 7.90
CA HIS A 43 -1.40 -4.86 6.70
C HIS A 43 -1.88 -5.58 5.45
N CYS A 44 -1.42 -6.82 5.24
CA CYS A 44 -1.85 -7.63 4.11
C CYS A 44 -3.37 -7.90 4.15
N ALA A 45 -3.90 -8.28 5.31
CA ALA A 45 -5.34 -8.53 5.49
C ALA A 45 -6.18 -7.27 5.24
N HIS A 46 -5.77 -6.13 5.80
CA HIS A 46 -6.44 -4.85 5.59
C HIS A 46 -6.43 -4.44 4.11
N HIS A 47 -5.27 -4.57 3.44
CA HIS A 47 -5.13 -4.24 2.03
C HIS A 47 -6.05 -5.10 1.13
N LYS A 48 -6.18 -6.40 1.43
CA LYS A 48 -7.13 -7.27 0.72
C LYS A 48 -8.58 -6.84 0.93
N ALA A 49 -8.98 -6.56 2.17
CA ALA A 49 -10.34 -6.09 2.46
C ALA A 49 -10.66 -4.79 1.73
N LEU A 50 -9.66 -3.92 1.59
CA LEU A 50 -9.77 -2.66 0.86
C LEU A 50 -9.91 -2.86 -0.65
N LEU A 51 -9.12 -3.76 -1.26
CA LEU A 51 -9.25 -4.12 -2.68
C LEU A 51 -10.64 -4.71 -2.97
N GLN A 52 -11.12 -5.63 -2.13
CA GLN A 52 -12.46 -6.20 -2.24
C GLN A 52 -13.56 -5.13 -2.15
N ALA A 53 -13.40 -4.13 -1.28
CA ALA A 53 -14.35 -3.02 -1.18
C ALA A 53 -14.29 -2.07 -2.40
N ILE A 54 -13.11 -1.89 -3.00
CA ILE A 54 -12.95 -1.14 -4.26
C ILE A 54 -13.71 -1.85 -5.39
N GLU A 55 -13.47 -3.15 -5.57
CA GLU A 55 -14.16 -3.98 -6.58
C GLU A 55 -15.68 -4.00 -6.37
N ALA A 56 -16.13 -4.19 -5.12
CA ALA A 56 -17.57 -4.24 -4.81
C ALA A 56 -18.29 -2.91 -5.09
N THR A 57 -17.58 -1.79 -5.07
CA THR A 57 -18.13 -0.47 -5.39
C THR A 57 -18.02 -0.12 -6.87
N GLY A 58 -17.35 -0.96 -7.68
CA GLY A 58 -17.08 -0.70 -9.10
C GLY A 58 -16.14 0.49 -9.32
N LEU A 59 -15.40 0.88 -8.29
CA LEU A 59 -14.51 2.03 -8.33
C LEU A 59 -13.26 1.73 -9.16
N ASP A 60 -12.83 0.47 -9.19
CA ASP A 60 -11.78 -0.07 -10.07
C ASP A 60 -12.08 0.24 -11.55
N VAL A 61 -13.30 -0.04 -12.01
CA VAL A 61 -13.72 0.22 -13.40
C VAL A 61 -13.82 1.72 -13.68
N ALA A 62 -14.29 2.49 -12.70
CA ALA A 62 -14.36 3.95 -12.83
C ALA A 62 -12.97 4.59 -12.92
N GLU A 63 -11.99 4.07 -12.18
CA GLU A 63 -10.59 4.51 -12.20
C GLU A 63 -9.92 4.16 -13.53
N GLU A 64 -10.07 2.94 -14.03
CA GLU A 64 -9.55 2.53 -15.35
C GLU A 64 -10.01 3.47 -16.46
N LYS A 65 -11.31 3.81 -16.48
CA LYS A 65 -11.88 4.74 -17.45
C LYS A 65 -11.29 6.16 -17.34
N LEU A 66 -10.89 6.60 -16.15
CA LEU A 66 -10.23 7.91 -15.98
C LEU A 66 -8.82 7.89 -16.57
N PHE A 67 -8.08 6.79 -16.39
CA PHE A 67 -6.76 6.63 -17.00
C PHE A 67 -6.84 6.62 -18.53
N GLU A 68 -7.81 5.91 -19.13
CA GLU A 68 -8.01 5.91 -20.59
C GLU A 68 -8.23 7.34 -21.16
N ILE A 69 -9.00 8.17 -20.44
CA ILE A 69 -9.23 9.56 -20.84
C ILE A 69 -7.92 10.35 -20.78
N TYR A 70 -7.17 10.23 -19.68
CA TYR A 70 -5.92 10.94 -19.50
C TYR A 70 -4.87 10.55 -20.54
N ASP A 71 -4.70 9.26 -20.83
CA ASP A 71 -3.78 8.76 -21.85
C ASP A 71 -4.18 9.23 -23.27
N SER A 72 -5.47 9.37 -23.53
CA SER A 72 -5.95 9.92 -24.80
C SER A 72 -5.65 11.42 -24.97
N GLU A 73 -5.47 12.14 -23.87
CA GLU A 73 -5.13 13.58 -23.83
C GLU A 73 -3.61 13.81 -23.79
N ALA A 74 -2.85 12.91 -23.19
CA ALA A 74 -1.40 12.98 -23.03
C ALA A 74 -0.65 12.48 -24.28
N ASN A 75 -0.62 13.31 -25.33
CA ASN A 75 0.15 13.00 -26.53
C ASN A 75 1.68 13.20 -26.31
N GLY A 76 2.33 12.21 -25.69
CA GLY A 76 3.75 11.90 -25.90
C GLY A 76 4.81 12.76 -25.18
N GLU A 77 4.58 13.20 -23.95
CA GLU A 77 5.65 13.78 -23.13
C GLU A 77 6.23 12.73 -22.17
N ASP A 78 7.25 12.01 -22.66
CA ASP A 78 8.03 11.03 -21.89
C ASP A 78 9.09 11.78 -21.06
N ASP A 79 8.63 12.33 -19.94
CA ASP A 79 9.49 12.96 -18.93
C ASP A 79 10.30 11.86 -18.23
N ALA A 80 11.61 12.09 -18.04
CA ALA A 80 12.56 11.09 -17.56
C ALA A 80 12.04 10.31 -16.34
N GLN A 81 11.61 9.06 -16.56
CA GLN A 81 10.95 8.26 -15.55
C GLN A 81 11.96 7.70 -14.54
N MET A 82 11.95 8.26 -13.34
CA MET A 82 12.59 7.67 -12.16
C MET A 82 11.65 6.60 -11.58
N SER A 83 12.16 5.41 -11.28
CA SER A 83 11.35 4.38 -10.62
C SER A 83 10.83 4.89 -9.28
N ALA A 84 9.58 4.56 -8.93
CA ALA A 84 9.01 4.88 -7.62
C ALA A 84 9.92 4.41 -6.46
N PHE A 85 10.60 3.28 -6.62
CA PHE A 85 11.57 2.77 -5.65
C PHE A 85 12.79 3.68 -5.51
N GLU A 86 13.32 4.18 -6.63
CA GLU A 86 14.45 5.12 -6.64
C GLU A 86 14.06 6.45 -5.99
N ALA A 87 12.85 6.95 -6.24
CA ALA A 87 12.33 8.16 -5.59
C ALA A 87 12.18 8.01 -4.06
N VAL A 88 11.73 6.84 -3.59
CA VAL A 88 11.60 6.54 -2.15
C VAL A 88 12.96 6.62 -1.44
N THR A 89 14.04 6.11 -2.06
CA THR A 89 15.39 6.17 -1.46
C THR A 89 15.96 7.58 -1.34
N LYS A 90 15.37 8.57 -2.04
CA LYS A 90 15.81 9.97 -2.05
C LYS A 90 15.03 10.86 -1.08
N MET A 91 13.94 10.37 -0.50
CA MET A 91 13.19 11.15 0.49
C MET A 91 13.97 11.28 1.80
N PRO A 92 13.97 12.48 2.44
CA PRO A 92 14.74 12.75 3.67
C PRO A 92 14.20 12.01 4.90
N TYR A 93 13.13 11.25 4.76
CA TYR A 93 12.55 10.41 5.80
C TYR A 93 13.16 9.01 5.70
N GLY A 94 14.13 8.71 6.56
CA GLY A 94 14.58 7.34 6.76
C GLY A 94 13.47 6.54 7.43
N PHE A 95 12.97 5.51 6.77
CA PHE A 95 12.17 4.48 7.42
C PHE A 95 13.11 3.68 8.35
N SER A 96 12.62 3.34 9.55
CA SER A 96 13.38 2.45 10.44
C SER A 96 13.62 1.09 9.75
N PRO A 97 14.68 0.35 10.12
CA PRO A 97 14.91 -1.00 9.59
C PRO A 97 13.71 -1.92 9.80
N ALA A 98 13.04 -1.81 10.95
CA ALA A 98 11.82 -2.58 11.26
C ALA A 98 10.66 -2.20 10.34
N ARG A 99 10.41 -0.91 10.10
CA ARG A 99 9.33 -0.48 9.21
C ARG A 99 9.59 -0.88 7.75
N THR A 100 10.84 -0.78 7.30
CA THR A 100 11.23 -1.24 5.95
C THR A 100 10.97 -2.74 5.81
N ARG A 101 11.34 -3.52 6.82
CA ARG A 101 11.13 -4.98 6.83
C ARG A 101 9.65 -5.35 6.88
N CYS A 102 8.83 -4.65 7.67
CA CYS A 102 7.38 -4.79 7.67
C CYS A 102 6.80 -4.61 6.26
N MET A 103 7.15 -3.50 5.59
CA MET A 103 6.65 -3.18 4.25
C MET A 103 7.06 -4.23 3.20
N GLU A 104 8.32 -4.71 3.24
CA GLU A 104 8.78 -5.78 2.35
C GLU A 104 8.02 -7.10 2.57
N LEU A 105 7.73 -7.46 3.83
CA LEU A 105 6.98 -8.67 4.15
C LEU A 105 5.53 -8.55 3.68
N THR A 106 4.89 -7.42 3.92
CA THR A 106 3.54 -7.13 3.41
C THR A 106 3.48 -7.28 1.90
N ALA A 107 4.44 -6.69 1.17
CA ALA A 107 4.50 -6.79 -0.29
C ALA A 107 4.66 -8.24 -0.77
N ARG A 108 5.53 -9.04 -0.12
CA ARG A 108 5.71 -10.46 -0.45
C ARG A 108 4.47 -11.30 -0.17
N LEU A 109 3.76 -11.03 0.93
CA LEU A 109 2.52 -11.74 1.27
C LEU A 109 1.44 -11.42 0.23
N LEU A 110 1.31 -10.15 -0.16
CA LEU A 110 0.39 -9.73 -1.21
C LEU A 110 0.71 -10.36 -2.56
N ASP A 111 1.98 -10.38 -2.98
CA ASP A 111 2.41 -11.01 -4.24
C ASP A 111 2.14 -12.53 -4.24
N GLY A 112 2.47 -13.22 -3.14
CA GLY A 112 2.20 -14.64 -2.98
C GLY A 112 0.71 -14.98 -3.04
N ASP A 113 -0.14 -14.14 -2.45
CA ASP A 113 -1.60 -14.34 -2.45
C ASP A 113 -2.26 -13.97 -3.79
N LEU A 114 -1.73 -12.99 -4.53
CA LEU A 114 -2.17 -12.66 -5.89
C LEU A 114 -1.77 -13.75 -6.90
N SER A 115 -0.58 -14.32 -6.74
CA SER A 115 -0.08 -15.44 -7.56
C SER A 115 -0.80 -16.76 -7.28
N ALA A 116 -1.25 -16.98 -6.04
CA ALA A 116 -2.06 -18.15 -5.66
C ALA A 116 -3.55 -18.04 -6.05
N GLY A 117 -4.01 -16.86 -6.46
CA GLY A 117 -5.38 -16.58 -6.91
C GLY A 117 -5.60 -16.66 -8.43
N SER A 118 -4.59 -17.06 -9.22
CA SER A 118 -4.67 -17.25 -10.68
C SER A 118 -4.89 -18.69 -11.11
#